data_AF-A0A944MAK0-F1
#
_entry.id   AF-A0A944MAK0-F1
#
_cell.length_a   1.000
_cell.length_b   1.000
_cell.length_c   1.000
_cell.angle_alpha   90.00
_cell.angle_beta   90.00
_cell.angle_gamma   90.00
#
_symmetry.space_group_name_H-M   'P 1'
#
loop_
_entity.id
_entity.type
_entity.pdbx_description
1 polymer ?
#
loop_
_entity_poly.entity_id
_entity_poly.type
_entity_poly.pdbx_seq_one_letter_code
_entity_poly.pdbx_strand_id
1 'polypeptide(L)'
;MGALIENFEQRYLLGVDDMDNTHRAFVALVNRLGEAGRQEFITLFADLVTHTREHFAQENRWMETSDFPAILEHTDEHQRILGELDRFAQRVASGSILIARSYITQQLPLWFDLHAKTMDSALASHLKK
;
A
#
# COMPACT_ATOMS: atom_id res chain seq x y z
N MET A 1 10.86 5.18 -18.60
CA MET A 1 10.00 4.21 -17.88
C MET A 1 8.82 5.01 -17.37
N GLY A 2 7.60 4.51 -17.55
CA GLY A 2 6.39 5.18 -17.05
C GLY A 2 6.18 4.89 -15.56
N ALA A 3 5.17 5.51 -14.96
CA ALA A 3 4.82 5.27 -13.57
C ALA A 3 4.37 3.80 -13.38
N LEU A 4 4.64 3.22 -12.21
CA LEU A 4 4.27 1.84 -11.89
C LEU A 4 2.75 1.70 -11.70
N ILE A 5 2.11 2.75 -11.17
CA ILE A 5 0.67 2.86 -10.98
C ILE A 5 0.21 4.18 -11.59
N GLU A 6 -0.64 4.09 -12.61
CA GLU A 6 -1.11 5.23 -13.41
C GLU A 6 -2.62 5.46 -13.27
N ASN A 7 -3.09 6.65 -13.67
CA ASN A 7 -4.52 7.00 -13.75
C ASN A 7 -5.30 6.81 -12.44
N PHE A 8 -4.71 7.22 -11.31
CA PHE A 8 -5.26 7.00 -9.97
C PHE A 8 -6.74 7.40 -9.85
N GLU A 9 -7.07 8.64 -10.21
CA GLU A 9 -8.41 9.21 -10.05
C GLU A 9 -9.50 8.42 -10.80
N GLN A 10 -9.14 7.73 -11.87
CA GLN A 10 -10.08 6.94 -12.68
C GLN A 10 -10.23 5.50 -12.17
N ARG A 11 -9.23 4.99 -11.46
CA ARG A 11 -9.10 3.55 -11.16
C ARG A 11 -9.33 3.20 -9.70
N TYR A 12 -8.99 4.11 -8.79
CA TYR A 12 -8.89 3.81 -7.35
C TYR A 12 -9.60 4.85 -6.47
N LEU A 13 -10.33 5.80 -7.06
CA LEU A 13 -11.12 6.73 -6.26
C LEU A 13 -12.31 5.99 -5.66
N LEU A 14 -12.35 5.90 -4.34
CA LEU A 14 -13.38 5.20 -3.57
C LEU A 14 -14.36 6.16 -2.91
N GLY A 15 -14.07 7.46 -2.87
CA GLY A 15 -14.91 8.55 -2.38
C GLY A 15 -15.07 8.56 -0.86
N VAL A 16 -14.07 8.04 -0.15
CA VAL A 16 -13.87 8.24 1.29
C VAL A 16 -12.58 9.04 1.39
N ASP A 17 -12.68 10.35 1.65
CA ASP A 17 -11.57 11.30 1.44
C ASP A 17 -10.27 10.87 2.14
N ASP A 18 -10.36 10.40 3.39
CA ASP A 18 -9.20 9.93 4.16
C ASP A 18 -8.53 8.70 3.53
N MET A 19 -9.33 7.76 3.01
CA MET A 19 -8.84 6.57 2.31
C MET A 19 -8.20 6.96 0.97
N ASP A 20 -8.89 7.78 0.17
CA ASP A 20 -8.40 8.23 -1.14
C ASP A 20 -7.08 9.00 -1.02
N ASN A 21 -6.95 9.84 0.02
CA ASN A 21 -5.71 10.56 0.31
C ASN A 21 -4.57 9.62 0.70
N THR A 22 -4.87 8.62 1.54
CA THR A 22 -3.89 7.60 1.96
C THR A 22 -3.43 6.75 0.78
N HIS A 23 -4.34 6.36 -0.11
CA HIS A 23 -4.04 5.62 -1.34
C HIS A 23 -3.22 6.45 -2.33
N ARG A 24 -3.52 7.75 -2.48
CA ARG A 24 -2.69 8.68 -3.30
C ARG A 24 -1.25 8.74 -2.79
N ALA A 25 -1.07 8.89 -1.48
CA ALA A 25 0.25 8.94 -0.86
C ALA A 25 1.01 7.62 -1.06
N PHE A 26 0.35 6.47 -0.91
CA PHE A 26 0.93 5.15 -1.20
C PHE A 26 1.40 5.06 -2.65
N VAL A 27 0.55 5.40 -3.62
CA VAL A 27 0.87 5.37 -5.06
C VAL A 27 2.03 6.31 -5.40
N ALA A 28 2.08 7.50 -4.80
CA ALA A 28 3.18 8.43 -4.98
C ALA A 28 4.52 7.84 -4.48
N LEU A 29 4.53 7.18 -3.32
CA LEU A 29 5.72 6.51 -2.78
C LEU A 29 6.18 5.37 -3.69
N VAL A 30 5.27 4.50 -4.13
CA VAL A 30 5.57 3.37 -5.01
C VAL A 30 6.17 3.86 -6.34
N ASN A 31 5.55 4.85 -6.97
CA ASN A 31 6.03 5.41 -8.22
C ASN A 31 7.44 6.04 -8.07
N ARG A 32 7.66 6.82 -7.00
CA ARG A 32 8.99 7.40 -6.71
C ARG A 32 10.05 6.33 -6.48
N LEU A 33 9.72 5.25 -5.76
CA LEU A 33 10.64 4.11 -5.55
C LEU A 33 11.04 3.41 -6.86
N GLY A 34 10.14 3.37 -7.85
CA GLY A 34 10.43 2.81 -9.17
C GLY A 34 11.59 3.52 -9.88
N GLU A 35 11.70 4.83 -9.69
CA GLU A 35 12.68 5.69 -10.36
C GLU A 35 13.89 6.04 -9.48
N ALA A 36 13.75 5.90 -8.15
CA ALA A 36 14.74 6.33 -7.18
C ALA A 36 16.13 5.72 -7.41
N GLY A 37 17.17 6.52 -7.19
CA GLY A 37 18.54 6.03 -7.04
C GLY A 37 18.72 5.20 -5.77
N ARG A 38 19.89 4.57 -5.57
CA ARG A 38 20.11 3.67 -4.41
C ARG A 38 19.84 4.35 -3.05
N GLN A 39 20.41 5.53 -2.83
CA GLN A 39 20.32 6.22 -1.54
C GLN A 39 18.89 6.68 -1.26
N GLU A 40 18.25 7.28 -2.26
CA GLU A 40 16.85 7.71 -2.16
C GLU A 40 15.91 6.51 -1.96
N PHE A 41 16.17 5.38 -2.63
CA PHE A 41 15.38 4.16 -2.46
C PHE A 41 15.39 3.69 -1.00
N ILE A 42 16.53 3.75 -0.31
CA ILE A 42 16.62 3.32 1.10
C ILE A 42 15.71 4.19 1.98
N THR A 43 15.75 5.50 1.80
CA THR A 43 14.89 6.43 2.55
C THR A 43 13.42 6.22 2.22
N LEU A 44 13.06 6.23 0.92
CA LEU A 44 11.68 6.07 0.48
C LEU A 44 11.08 4.71 0.84
N PHE A 45 11.91 3.67 0.95
CA PHE A 45 11.42 2.35 1.34
C PHE A 45 11.02 2.35 2.82
N ALA A 46 11.76 3.04 3.69
CA ALA A 46 11.37 3.23 5.08
C ALA A 46 10.07 4.08 5.20
N ASP A 47 9.93 5.11 4.36
CA ASP A 47 8.71 5.92 4.28
C ASP A 47 7.52 5.06 3.84
N LEU A 48 7.70 4.21 2.82
CA LEU A 48 6.66 3.28 2.36
C LEU A 48 6.23 2.32 3.46
N VAL A 49 7.17 1.68 4.18
CA VAL A 49 6.85 0.75 5.28
C VAL A 49 6.03 1.46 6.36
N THR A 50 6.42 2.69 6.72
CA THR A 50 5.72 3.49 7.74
C THR A 50 4.32 3.85 7.27
N HIS A 51 4.20 4.40 6.05
CA HIS A 51 2.94 4.77 5.44
C HIS A 51 1.97 3.58 5.34
N THR A 52 2.43 2.44 4.84
CA THR A 52 1.58 1.24 4.71
C THR A 52 1.11 0.71 6.06
N ARG A 53 1.93 0.81 7.11
CA ARG A 53 1.54 0.40 8.47
C ARG A 53 0.45 1.33 9.04
N GLU A 54 0.60 2.64 8.85
CA GLU A 54 -0.39 3.63 9.29
C GLU A 54 -1.70 3.51 8.51
N HIS A 55 -1.61 3.35 7.20
CA HIS A 55 -2.73 3.07 6.30
C HIS A 55 -3.53 1.86 6.79
N PHE A 56 -2.90 0.69 6.91
CA PHE A 56 -3.60 -0.52 7.36
C PHE A 56 -4.12 -0.41 8.78
N ALA A 57 -3.42 0.28 9.69
CA ALA A 57 -3.94 0.50 11.04
C ALA A 57 -5.23 1.34 11.03
N GLN A 58 -5.32 2.32 10.14
CA GLN A 58 -6.52 3.15 9.98
C GLN A 58 -7.69 2.33 9.42
N GLU A 59 -7.47 1.54 8.38
CA GLU A 59 -8.52 0.69 7.79
C GLU A 59 -8.95 -0.43 8.75
N ASN A 60 -8.01 -1.06 9.45
CA ASN A 60 -8.33 -2.06 10.48
C ASN A 60 -9.22 -1.45 11.56
N ARG A 61 -8.91 -0.24 12.03
CA ARG A 61 -9.75 0.46 13.00
C ARG A 61 -11.15 0.74 12.44
N TRP A 62 -11.25 1.19 11.19
CA TRP A 62 -12.55 1.38 10.56
C TRP A 62 -13.36 0.08 10.49
N MET A 63 -12.72 -1.02 10.09
CA MET A 63 -13.36 -2.33 10.06
C MET A 63 -13.86 -2.77 11.44
N GLU A 64 -13.04 -2.61 12.47
CA GLU A 64 -13.41 -2.93 13.87
C GLU A 64 -14.58 -2.07 14.35
N THR A 65 -14.52 -0.75 14.17
CA THR A 65 -15.52 0.16 14.72
C THR A 65 -16.85 0.19 13.97
N SER A 66 -16.87 -0.35 12.74
CA SER A 66 -18.07 -0.39 11.89
C SER A 66 -18.68 -1.78 11.77
N ASP A 67 -18.18 -2.77 12.51
CA ASP A 67 -18.59 -4.18 12.43
C ASP A 67 -18.50 -4.73 10.99
N PHE A 68 -17.38 -4.44 10.30
CA PHE A 68 -17.20 -4.88 8.91
C PHE A 68 -17.13 -6.41 8.81
N PRO A 69 -18.00 -7.07 8.02
CA PRO A 69 -18.13 -8.53 8.06
C PRO A 69 -16.90 -9.34 7.63
N ALA A 70 -16.08 -8.81 6.72
CA ALA A 70 -14.91 -9.51 6.15
C ALA A 70 -13.57 -9.04 6.75
N ILE A 71 -13.59 -8.61 8.02
CA ILE A 71 -12.43 -8.07 8.71
C ILE A 71 -11.26 -9.06 8.78
N LEU A 72 -11.52 -10.36 8.96
CA LEU A 72 -10.46 -11.36 9.11
C LEU A 72 -9.67 -11.50 7.82
N GLU A 73 -10.34 -11.71 6.69
CA GLU A 73 -9.70 -11.85 5.38
C GLU A 73 -8.92 -10.59 4.98
N HIS A 74 -9.45 -9.40 5.29
CA HIS A 74 -8.79 -8.12 5.00
C HIS A 74 -7.56 -7.90 5.86
N THR A 75 -7.67 -8.12 7.17
CA THR A 75 -6.54 -7.95 8.09
C THR A 75 -5.43 -8.97 7.85
N ASP A 76 -5.75 -10.21 7.45
CA ASP A 76 -4.76 -11.23 7.09
C ASP A 76 -3.94 -10.80 5.85
N GLU A 77 -4.59 -10.20 4.85
CA GLU A 77 -3.91 -9.69 3.67
C GLU A 77 -3.00 -8.50 4.00
N HIS A 78 -3.45 -7.60 4.89
CA HIS A 78 -2.61 -6.52 5.43
C HIS A 78 -1.36 -7.07 6.13
N GLN A 79 -1.52 -8.08 6.98
CA GLN A 79 -0.41 -8.71 7.68
C GLN A 79 0.58 -9.38 6.73
N ARG A 80 0.10 -10.02 5.66
CA ARG A 80 0.95 -10.63 4.63
C ARG A 80 1.86 -9.60 3.98
N ILE A 81 1.31 -8.46 3.56
CA ILE A 81 2.06 -7.37 2.92
C ILE A 81 3.04 -6.72 3.89
N LEU A 82 2.63 -6.42 5.12
CA LEU A 82 3.55 -5.88 6.14
C LEU A 82 4.70 -6.85 6.41
N GLY A 83 4.43 -8.15 6.47
CA GLY A 83 5.47 -9.17 6.63
C GLY A 83 6.47 -9.20 5.48
N GLU A 84 6.02 -8.99 4.23
CA GLU A 84 6.90 -8.86 3.06
C GLU A 84 7.76 -7.60 3.15
N LEU A 85 7.15 -6.46 3.44
CA LEU A 85 7.82 -5.18 3.57
C LEU A 85 8.87 -5.19 4.70
N ASP A 86 8.54 -5.74 5.87
CA ASP A 86 9.45 -5.84 7.02
C ASP A 86 10.68 -6.73 6.70
N ARG A 87 10.48 -7.84 5.99
CA ARG A 87 11.60 -8.70 5.52
C ARG A 87 12.52 -7.95 4.56
N PHE A 88 11.96 -7.14 3.67
CA PHE A 88 12.76 -6.34 2.75
C PHE A 88 13.46 -5.19 3.45
N ALA A 89 12.82 -4.54 4.43
CA ALA A 89 13.37 -3.40 5.17
C ALA A 89 14.72 -3.73 5.81
N GLN A 90 14.86 -4.92 6.41
CA GLN A 90 16.12 -5.39 6.99
C GLN A 90 17.27 -5.43 5.96
N ARG A 91 16.97 -5.87 4.73
CA ARG A 91 17.97 -5.97 3.64
C ARG A 91 18.24 -4.59 3.02
N VAL A 92 17.22 -3.75 2.90
CA VAL A 92 17.36 -2.37 2.39
C VAL A 92 18.22 -1.53 3.34
N ALA A 93 18.04 -1.68 4.66
CA ALA A 93 18.84 -0.98 5.68
C ALA A 93 20.34 -1.33 5.62
N SER A 94 20.69 -2.52 5.14
CA SER A 94 22.08 -2.94 4.88
C SER A 94 22.57 -2.61 3.46
N GLY A 95 21.80 -1.82 2.70
CA GLY A 95 22.14 -1.36 1.35
C GLY A 95 21.79 -2.35 0.22
N SER A 96 21.21 -3.50 0.54
CA SER A 96 20.84 -4.56 -0.41
C SER A 96 19.43 -4.34 -0.99
N ILE A 97 19.31 -3.46 -1.98
CA ILE A 97 18.01 -3.02 -2.50
C ILE A 97 17.42 -3.85 -3.65
N LEU A 98 18.18 -4.77 -4.26
CA LEU A 98 17.78 -5.40 -5.53
C LEU A 98 16.44 -6.15 -5.44
N ILE A 99 16.29 -6.98 -4.39
CA ILE A 99 15.08 -7.79 -4.21
C ILE A 99 13.89 -6.88 -3.85
N ALA A 100 14.09 -5.92 -2.94
CA ALA A 100 13.07 -4.96 -2.58
C ALA A 100 12.59 -4.17 -3.80
N ARG A 101 13.52 -3.69 -4.65
CA ARG A 101 13.18 -3.00 -5.90
C ARG A 101 12.39 -3.88 -6.84
N SER A 102 12.77 -5.15 -7.00
CA SER A 102 12.01 -6.09 -7.83
C SER A 102 10.59 -6.31 -7.32
N TYR A 103 10.40 -6.36 -6.00
CA TYR A 103 9.08 -6.46 -5.40
C TYR A 103 8.24 -5.21 -5.66
N ILE A 104 8.82 -4.02 -5.42
CA ILE A 104 8.15 -2.73 -5.66
C ILE A 104 7.78 -2.54 -7.13
N THR A 105 8.61 -2.99 -8.08
CA THR A 105 8.34 -2.75 -9.51
C THR A 105 7.45 -3.80 -10.16
N GLN A 106 7.29 -4.98 -9.56
CA GLN A 106 6.61 -6.11 -10.22
C GLN A 106 5.42 -6.67 -9.45
N GLN A 107 5.45 -6.65 -8.11
CA GLN A 107 4.45 -7.34 -7.28
C GLN A 107 3.53 -6.37 -6.56
N LEU A 108 4.09 -5.35 -5.90
CA LEU A 108 3.31 -4.41 -5.11
C LEU A 108 2.25 -3.64 -5.92
N PRO A 109 2.52 -3.19 -7.17
CA PRO A 109 1.51 -2.50 -7.99
C PRO A 109 0.33 -3.41 -8.38
N LEU A 110 0.62 -4.69 -8.67
CA LEU A 110 -0.42 -5.67 -9.03
C LEU A 110 -1.28 -6.00 -7.82
N TRP A 111 -0.66 -6.15 -6.66
CA TRP A 111 -1.37 -6.34 -5.41
C TRP A 111 -2.29 -5.16 -5.10
N PHE A 112 -1.76 -3.93 -5.16
CA PHE A 112 -2.54 -2.73 -4.87
C PHE A 112 -3.74 -2.58 -5.81
N ASP A 113 -3.57 -2.85 -7.10
CA ASP A 113 -4.68 -2.80 -8.07
C ASP A 113 -5.82 -3.73 -7.68
N LEU A 114 -5.51 -4.97 -7.29
CA LEU A 114 -6.50 -5.94 -6.88
C LEU A 114 -7.13 -5.57 -5.54
N HIS A 115 -6.30 -5.23 -4.56
CA HIS A 115 -6.72 -4.93 -3.18
C HIS A 115 -7.66 -3.73 -3.14
N ALA A 116 -7.26 -2.60 -3.74
CA ALA A 116 -8.05 -1.38 -3.77
C ALA A 116 -9.41 -1.57 -4.45
N LYS A 117 -9.45 -2.35 -5.55
CA LYS A 117 -10.68 -2.59 -6.31
C LYS A 117 -11.64 -3.58 -5.66
N THR A 118 -11.17 -4.42 -4.73
CA THR A 118 -11.97 -5.50 -4.17
C THR A 118 -12.23 -5.35 -2.68
N MET A 119 -11.17 -5.24 -1.88
CA MET A 119 -11.25 -5.22 -0.42
C MET A 119 -11.54 -3.79 0.06
N ASP A 120 -10.75 -2.82 -0.37
CA ASP A 120 -10.91 -1.42 0.07
C ASP A 120 -12.20 -0.82 -0.47
N SER A 121 -12.59 -1.16 -1.71
CA SER A 121 -13.87 -0.71 -2.28
C SER A 121 -15.08 -1.26 -1.51
N ALA A 122 -14.97 -2.49 -0.96
CA ALA A 122 -15.99 -3.08 -0.11
C ALA A 122 -16.07 -2.37 1.25
N LEU A 123 -14.92 -2.07 1.86
CA LEU A 123 -14.85 -1.28 3.09
C LEU A 123 -15.41 0.14 2.89
N ALA A 124 -14.97 0.83 1.83
CA ALA A 124 -15.47 2.16 1.48
C ALA A 124 -16.99 2.16 1.27
N SER A 125 -17.52 1.15 0.57
CA SER A 125 -18.97 0.98 0.39
C SER A 125 -19.71 0.73 1.69
N HIS A 126 -19.07 0.09 2.68
CA HIS A 126 -19.63 -0.12 4.02
C HIS A 126 -19.66 1.16 4.84
N LEU A 127 -18.58 1.95 4.82
CA LEU A 127 -18.45 3.20 5.58
C LEU A 127 -19.38 4.33 5.11
N LYS A 128 -19.88 4.25 3.87
CA LYS A 128 -20.80 5.25 3.29
C LYS A 128 -22.28 4.97 3.53
N LYS A 129 -22.61 3.82 4.13
CA LYS A 129 -24.00 3.45 4.45
C LYS A 129 -24.47 4.19 5.70
#